data_AF-A0A944D6C1-F1
#
_entry.id   AF-A0A944D6C1-F1
#
_cell.length_a   1.000
_cell.length_b   1.000
_cell.length_c   1.000
_cell.angle_alpha   90.00
_cell.angle_beta   90.00
_cell.angle_gamma   90.00
#
_symmetry.space_group_name_H-M   'P 1'
#
loop_
_entity.id
_entity.type
_entity.pdbx_description
1 polymer ?
#
loop_
_entity_poly.entity_id
_entity_poly.type
_entity_poly.pdbx_seq_one_letter_code
_entity_poly.pdbx_strand_id
1 'polypeptide(L)'
;MHLKSTVQLKSTVNQWRYRFGYLLFISFMWLLGSCSTHRSFGASSNQNTTEIAAFKPNLQPQKKDNSNLLNQPNSSHKKTSQVFKDPERSFRGVWVATVANIDWPKHPSDSFEKMQEDYKSLLKFYKDLHFNTVIVQVRAAGDALYPSKLAPWSKYLSGKQGLQPQTNIDPLEWLIETTHAYGMDFHAWINPYRATMSMETKGLSQDHDFYTHREWLIPYGNKYYYNPGLPEVREHMLAVVRELVNTYQIDGLHLDDYFYPYKIEKQSFKDETSYRVYGAAMSLGDWRRQNVNSLIAVSYTHL
;
A
#
# COMPACT_ATOMS: atom_id res chain seq x y z
N MET A 1 -15.05 62.53 36.94
CA MET A 1 -15.86 61.84 37.96
C MET A 1 -17.26 61.65 37.39
N HIS A 2 -17.62 60.38 37.16
CA HIS A 2 -18.90 59.78 36.75
C HIS A 2 -19.90 60.45 35.76
N LEU A 3 -19.98 59.76 34.61
CA LEU A 3 -21.06 59.53 33.65
C LEU A 3 -22.53 59.82 34.07
N LYS A 4 -23.20 60.56 33.19
CA LYS A 4 -24.64 60.55 32.83
C LYS A 4 -24.67 60.27 31.31
N SER A 5 -25.64 59.66 30.64
CA SER A 5 -27.02 59.27 30.91
C SER A 5 -27.53 58.37 29.76
N THR A 6 -28.62 57.70 30.06
CA THR A 6 -29.44 56.68 29.38
C THR A 6 -30.20 57.14 28.11
N VAL A 7 -30.78 56.13 27.41
CA VAL A 7 -32.03 56.09 26.57
C VAL A 7 -31.78 55.96 25.05
N GLN A 8 -31.96 54.81 24.36
CA GLN A 8 -33.13 53.97 23.97
C GLN A 8 -34.14 54.59 22.96
N LEU A 9 -34.22 54.01 21.73
CA LEU A 9 -35.39 53.34 21.09
C LEU A 9 -35.60 53.57 19.57
N LYS A 10 -35.94 52.44 18.90
CA LYS A 10 -36.86 52.25 17.74
C LYS A 10 -36.40 52.77 16.36
N SER A 11 -36.67 52.13 15.20
CA SER A 11 -37.51 50.98 14.84
C SER A 11 -37.29 50.56 13.35
N THR A 12 -37.55 49.28 13.06
CA THR A 12 -38.29 48.73 11.89
C THR A 12 -37.73 48.74 10.44
N VAL A 13 -37.61 47.50 9.91
CA VAL A 13 -38.29 46.96 8.70
C VAL A 13 -37.62 47.11 7.32
N ASN A 14 -37.09 46.00 6.77
CA ASN A 14 -37.70 45.25 5.64
C ASN A 14 -36.80 44.10 5.12
N GLN A 15 -37.32 42.87 5.20
CA GLN A 15 -36.89 41.66 4.48
C GLN A 15 -37.96 41.31 3.44
N TRP A 16 -37.62 41.18 2.15
CA TRP A 16 -38.39 40.52 1.07
C TRP A 16 -37.40 40.22 -0.09
N ARG A 17 -37.38 39.13 -0.87
CA ARG A 17 -38.03 37.80 -0.85
C ARG A 17 -37.48 36.96 -2.04
N TYR A 18 -37.57 35.64 -1.89
CA TYR A 18 -37.50 34.52 -2.86
C TYR A 18 -37.97 34.75 -4.32
N ARG A 19 -37.31 34.07 -5.28
CA ARG A 19 -37.90 33.48 -6.54
C ARG A 19 -37.09 32.22 -6.93
N PHE A 20 -37.65 31.01 -6.80
CA PHE A 20 -38.42 30.22 -7.78
C PHE A 20 -37.62 29.68 -8.97
N GLY A 21 -37.61 28.34 -9.08
CA GLY A 21 -36.87 27.56 -10.07
C GLY A 21 -37.56 27.43 -11.43
N TYR A 22 -36.78 26.95 -12.40
CA TYR A 22 -37.24 26.59 -13.73
C TYR A 22 -36.78 25.18 -14.09
N LEU A 23 -37.76 24.38 -14.49
CA LEU A 23 -37.69 23.06 -15.09
C LEU A 23 -36.99 23.14 -16.46
N LEU A 24 -36.02 22.26 -16.72
CA LEU A 24 -35.48 21.99 -18.05
C LEU A 24 -36.10 20.68 -18.56
N PHE A 25 -37.07 20.81 -19.48
CA PHE A 25 -37.52 19.76 -20.37
C PHE A 25 -36.57 19.73 -21.58
N ILE A 26 -35.86 18.62 -21.81
CA ILE A 26 -35.24 18.34 -23.11
C ILE A 26 -35.89 17.08 -23.67
N SER A 27 -36.77 17.31 -24.64
CA SER A 27 -37.29 16.30 -25.56
C SER A 27 -36.26 16.10 -26.67
N PHE A 28 -35.73 14.89 -26.81
CA PHE A 28 -34.97 14.49 -28.00
C PHE A 28 -35.50 13.15 -28.51
N MET A 29 -36.22 13.21 -29.63
CA MET A 29 -36.49 12.05 -30.47
C MET A 29 -36.52 12.60 -31.88
N TRP A 30 -35.63 12.15 -32.76
CA TRP A 30 -35.91 11.81 -34.16
C TRP A 30 -34.75 10.99 -34.70
N LEU A 31 -35.13 9.85 -35.27
CA LEU A 31 -34.30 8.87 -35.97
C LEU A 31 -33.64 9.49 -37.21
N LEU A 32 -32.53 8.89 -37.67
CA LEU A 32 -32.46 8.26 -38.98
C LEU A 32 -31.22 7.35 -39.03
N GLY A 33 -31.47 6.06 -39.29
CA GLY A 33 -30.44 5.12 -39.67
C GLY A 33 -30.12 5.21 -41.16
N SER A 34 -28.95 4.70 -41.50
CA SER A 34 -28.68 3.73 -42.57
C SER A 34 -27.40 4.09 -43.33
N CYS A 35 -26.36 3.27 -43.17
CA CYS A 35 -25.72 2.57 -44.28
C CYS A 35 -24.63 1.64 -43.73
N SER A 36 -24.93 0.35 -43.81
CA SER A 36 -23.99 -0.75 -43.63
C SER A 36 -22.95 -0.77 -44.74
N THR A 37 -21.67 -0.85 -44.40
CA THR A 37 -20.65 -1.40 -45.29
C THR A 37 -19.88 -2.49 -44.56
N HIS A 38 -20.03 -3.70 -45.10
CA HIS A 38 -19.30 -4.90 -44.71
C HIS A 38 -17.79 -4.70 -44.87
N ARG A 39 -17.03 -5.05 -43.84
CA ARG A 39 -15.68 -5.60 -44.00
C ARG A 39 -15.56 -6.86 -43.17
N SER A 40 -15.51 -7.98 -43.88
CA SER A 40 -15.10 -9.28 -43.39
C SER A 40 -13.62 -9.24 -43.01
N PHE A 41 -13.32 -9.48 -41.74
CA PHE A 41 -12.02 -9.96 -41.30
C PHE A 41 -12.22 -11.33 -40.66
N GLY A 42 -11.46 -12.31 -41.17
CA GLY A 42 -11.61 -13.72 -40.85
C GLY A 42 -11.38 -14.02 -39.37
N ALA A 43 -12.26 -14.86 -38.83
CA ALA A 43 -12.06 -15.52 -37.57
C ALA A 43 -10.91 -16.54 -37.70
N SER A 44 -9.78 -16.26 -37.07
CA SER A 44 -8.87 -17.29 -36.58
C SER A 44 -9.05 -17.31 -35.07
N SER A 45 -9.71 -18.37 -34.60
CA SER A 45 -9.83 -18.73 -33.19
C SER A 45 -8.46 -18.82 -32.54
N ASN A 46 -8.26 -18.06 -31.46
CA ASN A 46 -7.39 -18.43 -30.34
C ASN A 46 -7.91 -17.70 -29.11
N GLN A 47 -9.04 -18.18 -28.58
CA GLN A 47 -9.41 -17.92 -27.20
C GLN A 47 -8.46 -18.72 -26.30
N ASN A 48 -7.33 -18.13 -25.93
CA ASN A 48 -6.67 -18.48 -24.68
C ASN A 48 -7.16 -17.50 -23.62
N THR A 49 -8.41 -17.68 -23.21
CA THR A 49 -8.81 -17.29 -21.85
C THR A 49 -8.04 -18.19 -20.90
N THR A 50 -6.91 -17.70 -20.38
CA THR A 50 -6.25 -18.35 -19.26
C THR A 50 -7.19 -18.22 -18.07
N GLU A 51 -8.02 -19.23 -17.85
CA GLU A 51 -8.65 -19.48 -16.56
C GLU A 51 -7.54 -19.42 -15.52
N ILE A 52 -7.65 -18.48 -14.58
CA ILE A 52 -6.78 -18.45 -13.40
C ILE A 52 -7.14 -19.70 -12.59
N ALA A 53 -6.43 -20.79 -12.86
CA ALA A 53 -6.55 -22.00 -12.07
C ALA A 53 -6.16 -21.66 -10.64
N ALA A 54 -7.12 -21.76 -9.73
CA ALA A 54 -6.88 -21.63 -8.30
C ALA A 54 -5.77 -22.61 -7.89
N PHE A 55 -4.66 -22.08 -7.38
CA PHE A 55 -3.60 -22.86 -6.77
C PHE A 55 -4.19 -23.70 -5.62
N LYS A 56 -4.27 -25.02 -5.80
CA LYS A 56 -4.64 -25.99 -4.76
C LYS A 56 -3.35 -26.59 -4.19
N PRO A 57 -2.85 -26.15 -3.03
CA PRO A 57 -1.76 -26.86 -2.38
C PRO A 57 -2.27 -28.24 -1.94
N ASN A 58 -1.58 -29.30 -2.36
CA ASN A 58 -1.87 -30.66 -1.90
C ASN A 58 -1.35 -30.82 -0.46
N LEU A 59 -2.10 -30.27 0.49
CA LEU A 59 -1.89 -30.51 1.91
C LEU A 59 -2.76 -31.70 2.31
N GLN A 60 -2.25 -32.92 2.11
CA GLN A 60 -2.80 -34.05 2.82
C GLN A 60 -2.41 -33.91 4.31
N PRO A 61 -3.39 -33.86 5.24
CA PRO A 61 -3.07 -33.86 6.66
C PRO A 61 -2.50 -35.21 7.03
N GLN A 62 -1.19 -35.30 7.28
CA GLN A 62 -0.62 -36.44 7.97
C GLN A 62 -1.18 -36.47 9.39
N LYS A 63 -2.06 -37.42 9.65
CA LYS A 63 -2.55 -37.76 10.99
C LYS A 63 -1.37 -38.27 11.81
N LYS A 64 -0.72 -37.39 12.59
CA LYS A 64 0.21 -37.82 13.62
C LYS A 64 -0.60 -38.30 14.83
N ASP A 65 -0.58 -39.60 15.03
CA ASP A 65 -1.09 -40.25 16.23
C ASP A 65 -0.19 -39.84 17.42
N ASN A 66 -0.69 -38.98 18.29
CA ASN A 66 0.05 -38.41 19.42
C ASN A 66 -0.06 -39.26 20.70
N SER A 67 -0.36 -40.55 20.59
CA SER A 67 -0.59 -41.42 21.75
C SER A 67 0.69 -41.99 22.40
N ASN A 68 1.89 -41.68 21.91
CA ASN A 68 3.14 -42.27 22.43
C ASN A 68 4.30 -41.29 22.76
N LEU A 69 4.02 -40.00 22.94
CA LEU A 69 5.08 -38.98 23.15
C LEU A 69 5.61 -38.84 24.59
N LEU A 70 5.30 -39.77 25.51
CA LEU A 70 5.72 -39.65 26.92
C LEU A 70 6.76 -40.67 27.41
N ASN A 71 7.34 -41.51 26.54
CA ASN A 71 8.47 -42.37 26.93
C ASN A 71 9.47 -42.56 25.78
N GLN A 72 10.44 -41.66 25.66
CA GLN A 72 11.68 -41.92 24.92
C GLN A 72 12.86 -41.48 25.79
N PRO A 73 13.84 -42.36 26.06
CA PRO A 73 15.01 -42.04 26.88
C PRO A 73 15.93 -41.07 26.14
N ASN A 74 16.51 -40.12 26.89
CA ASN A 74 17.53 -39.13 26.51
C ASN A 74 18.13 -39.31 25.11
N SER A 75 17.62 -38.57 24.12
CA SER A 75 18.27 -38.51 22.81
C SER A 75 19.57 -37.73 22.94
N SER A 76 20.69 -38.44 22.82
CA SER A 76 22.01 -37.82 22.64
C SER A 76 21.92 -36.90 21.42
N HIS A 77 21.99 -35.59 21.64
CA HIS A 77 22.03 -34.62 20.55
C HIS A 77 23.26 -34.89 19.69
N LYS A 78 23.05 -35.53 18.53
CA LYS A 78 24.08 -35.71 17.51
C LYS A 78 24.42 -34.32 17.02
N LYS A 79 25.58 -33.78 17.43
CA LYS A 79 26.13 -32.52 16.92
C LYS A 79 26.25 -32.68 15.40
N THR A 80 25.33 -32.09 14.66
CA THR A 80 25.42 -32.01 13.20
C THR A 80 26.53 -31.03 12.87
N SER A 81 27.69 -31.55 12.46
CA SER A 81 28.87 -30.78 12.03
C SER A 81 28.70 -30.21 10.62
N GLN A 82 27.48 -29.78 10.26
CA GLN A 82 27.22 -29.19 8.95
C GLN A 82 27.77 -27.77 8.98
N VAL A 83 29.05 -27.64 8.61
CA VAL A 83 29.69 -26.35 8.40
C VAL A 83 29.11 -25.79 7.11
N PHE A 84 28.15 -24.88 7.22
CA PHE A 84 27.72 -24.09 6.08
C PHE A 84 28.90 -23.23 5.65
N LYS A 85 29.32 -23.37 4.39
CA LYS A 85 30.32 -22.46 3.82
C LYS A 85 29.67 -21.09 3.75
N ASP A 86 30.29 -20.08 4.37
CA ASP A 86 29.79 -18.71 4.28
C ASP A 86 29.71 -18.31 2.80
N PRO A 87 28.60 -17.67 2.37
CA PRO A 87 28.48 -17.21 0.99
C PRO A 87 29.57 -16.18 0.71
N GLU A 88 30.06 -16.13 -0.53
CA GLU A 88 31.08 -15.14 -0.96
C GLU A 88 30.62 -13.70 -0.68
N ARG A 89 29.31 -13.47 -0.67
CA ARG A 89 28.68 -12.25 -0.19
C ARG A 89 27.52 -12.59 0.75
N SER A 90 27.63 -12.24 2.03
CA SER A 90 26.49 -12.30 2.96
C SER A 90 25.62 -11.04 2.83
N PHE A 91 24.30 -11.21 2.94
CA PHE A 91 23.36 -10.10 2.98
C PHE A 91 23.53 -9.32 4.30
N ARG A 92 23.76 -8.01 4.18
CA ARG A 92 23.90 -7.08 5.31
C ARG A 92 23.08 -5.84 4.99
N GLY A 93 21.77 -6.01 5.16
CA GLY A 93 20.76 -5.00 4.89
C GLY A 93 20.45 -4.14 6.11
N VAL A 94 20.08 -2.89 5.85
CA VAL A 94 19.55 -1.98 6.86
C VAL A 94 18.22 -1.37 6.40
N TRP A 95 17.24 -1.31 7.29
CA TRP A 95 15.98 -0.61 7.03
C TRP A 95 16.16 0.91 7.12
N VAL A 96 15.53 1.62 6.20
CA VAL A 96 15.40 3.07 6.20
C VAL A 96 13.92 3.40 6.14
N ALA A 97 13.33 3.63 7.31
CA ALA A 97 11.92 3.93 7.48
C ALA A 97 11.63 5.40 7.18
N THR A 98 10.61 5.62 6.34
CA THR A 98 10.16 6.95 5.94
C THR A 98 8.89 7.36 6.67
N VAL A 99 8.12 6.38 7.15
CA VAL A 99 6.99 6.60 8.05
C VAL A 99 7.43 7.40 9.26
N ALA A 100 6.70 8.48 9.54
CA ALA A 100 6.99 9.41 10.63
C ALA A 100 8.40 10.03 10.58
N ASN A 101 9.06 10.01 9.42
CA ASN A 101 10.41 10.55 9.24
C ASN A 101 11.43 9.92 10.22
N ILE A 102 11.29 8.61 10.51
CA ILE A 102 12.14 7.91 11.50
C ILE A 102 13.62 7.95 11.09
N ASP A 103 13.93 7.53 9.87
CA ASP A 103 15.32 7.48 9.39
C ASP A 103 15.59 8.52 8.30
N TRP A 104 14.70 8.62 7.30
CA TRP A 104 14.85 9.56 6.19
C TRP A 104 13.49 9.91 5.53
N PRO A 105 13.29 11.13 5.01
CA PRO A 105 14.09 12.33 5.31
C PRO A 105 13.88 12.76 6.76
N LYS A 106 14.79 13.56 7.31
CA LYS A 106 14.74 13.99 8.73
C LYS A 106 13.53 14.88 9.01
N HIS A 107 13.29 15.86 8.13
CA HIS A 107 12.11 16.70 8.23
C HIS A 107 11.43 16.85 6.86
N PRO A 108 10.09 16.80 6.81
CA PRO A 108 9.35 16.96 5.55
C PRO A 108 9.38 18.40 5.00
N SER A 109 9.92 19.35 5.78
CA SER A 109 10.13 20.74 5.37
C SER A 109 11.54 21.02 4.85
N ASP A 110 12.45 20.05 4.91
CA ASP A 110 13.80 20.22 4.38
C ASP A 110 13.74 20.40 2.86
N SER A 111 14.70 21.15 2.29
CA SER A 111 14.84 21.20 0.84
C SER A 111 15.26 19.83 0.31
N PHE A 112 14.95 19.53 -0.95
CA PHE A 112 15.32 18.24 -1.52
C PHE A 112 16.84 18.04 -1.51
N GLU A 113 17.62 19.11 -1.73
CA GLU A 113 19.09 19.08 -1.65
C GLU A 113 19.57 18.66 -0.25
N LYS A 114 18.93 19.18 0.80
CA LYS A 114 19.25 18.79 2.19
C LYS A 114 18.89 17.32 2.45
N MET A 115 17.75 16.86 1.94
CA MET A 115 17.38 15.44 2.03
C MET A 115 18.39 14.55 1.29
N GLN A 116 18.91 15.00 0.14
CA GLN A 116 19.95 14.29 -0.61
C GLN A 116 21.26 14.21 0.17
N GLU A 117 21.70 15.29 0.83
CA GLU A 117 22.88 15.28 1.70
C GLU A 117 22.72 14.33 2.90
N ASP A 118 21.55 14.33 3.53
CA ASP A 118 21.25 13.40 4.63
C ASP A 118 21.27 11.94 4.16
N TYR A 119 20.72 11.65 2.99
CA TYR A 119 20.71 10.30 2.43
C TYR A 119 22.13 9.80 2.11
N LYS A 120 22.96 10.64 1.47
CA LYS A 120 24.38 10.32 1.22
C LYS A 120 25.14 10.06 2.51
N SER A 121 24.87 10.85 3.55
CA SER A 121 25.49 10.68 4.87
C SER A 121 25.08 9.34 5.51
N LEU A 122 23.80 8.96 5.40
CA LEU A 122 23.28 7.68 5.84
C LEU A 122 23.96 6.51 5.10
N LEU A 123 24.04 6.58 3.77
CA LEU A 123 24.71 5.56 2.95
C LEU A 123 26.18 5.42 3.32
N LYS A 124 26.89 6.55 3.46
CA LYS A 124 28.29 6.54 3.87
C LYS A 124 28.47 5.84 5.22
N PHE A 125 27.65 6.19 6.21
CA PHE A 125 27.70 5.60 7.54
C PHE A 125 27.55 4.07 7.50
N TYR A 126 26.52 3.57 6.81
CA TYR A 126 26.29 2.13 6.73
C TYR A 126 27.32 1.39 5.86
N LYS A 127 27.83 2.04 4.81
CA LYS A 127 28.96 1.51 4.03
C LYS A 127 30.23 1.35 4.87
N ASP A 128 30.55 2.33 5.71
CA ASP A 128 31.70 2.28 6.62
C ASP A 128 31.56 1.15 7.66
N LEU A 129 30.31 0.75 7.97
CA LEU A 129 29.98 -0.43 8.80
C LEU A 129 29.84 -1.73 7.99
N HIS A 130 30.25 -1.72 6.72
CA HIS A 130 30.23 -2.86 5.79
C HIS A 130 28.84 -3.39 5.41
N PHE A 131 27.76 -2.64 5.63
CA PHE A 131 26.46 -2.95 5.03
C PHE A 131 26.56 -2.86 3.51
N ASN A 132 25.76 -3.69 2.83
CA ASN A 132 25.79 -3.80 1.37
C ASN A 132 24.41 -3.68 0.71
N THR A 133 23.36 -3.49 1.51
CA THR A 133 21.99 -3.28 1.02
C THR A 133 21.28 -2.26 1.91
N VAL A 134 20.48 -1.37 1.31
CA VAL A 134 19.50 -0.54 2.02
C VAL A 134 18.08 -0.93 1.61
N ILE A 135 17.19 -1.02 2.59
CA ILE A 135 15.79 -1.40 2.43
C ILE A 135 14.94 -0.16 2.75
N VAL A 136 14.61 0.61 1.72
CA VAL A 136 14.01 1.94 1.87
C VAL A 136 12.50 1.88 1.75
N GLN A 137 11.78 2.45 2.72
CA GLN A 137 10.32 2.48 2.68
C GLN A 137 9.81 3.45 1.61
N VAL A 138 9.33 2.93 0.48
CA VAL A 138 8.80 3.75 -0.63
C VAL A 138 7.28 3.90 -0.58
N ARG A 139 6.60 3.07 0.23
CA ARG A 139 5.15 3.15 0.52
C ARG A 139 4.90 2.88 2.00
N ALA A 140 4.39 3.86 2.73
CA ALA A 140 4.24 3.80 4.19
C ALA A 140 2.78 3.55 4.61
N ALA A 141 1.83 4.27 4.04
CA ALA A 141 0.40 4.16 4.34
C ALA A 141 -0.45 4.77 3.21
N GLY A 142 -0.86 3.94 2.25
CA GLY A 142 -1.68 4.38 1.11
C GLY A 142 -1.05 5.47 0.24
N ASP A 143 0.28 5.63 0.29
CA ASP A 143 1.02 6.70 -0.36
C ASP A 143 2.25 6.17 -1.13
N ALA A 144 2.95 7.07 -1.83
CA ALA A 144 4.17 6.78 -2.57
C ALA A 144 5.23 7.87 -2.38
N LEU A 145 6.49 7.48 -2.22
CA LEU A 145 7.66 8.38 -2.22
C LEU A 145 8.19 8.67 -3.65
N TYR A 146 7.39 8.38 -4.66
CA TYR A 146 7.72 8.44 -6.08
C TYR A 146 6.47 8.86 -6.87
N PRO A 147 6.60 9.32 -8.13
CA PRO A 147 5.48 9.77 -8.97
C PRO A 147 4.59 8.59 -9.43
N SER A 148 3.81 8.04 -8.50
CA SER A 148 2.89 6.94 -8.75
C SER A 148 1.60 7.41 -9.43
N LYS A 149 1.04 6.57 -10.30
CA LYS A 149 -0.33 6.72 -10.83
C LYS A 149 -1.39 6.07 -9.95
N LEU A 150 -0.97 5.33 -8.93
CA LEU A 150 -1.81 4.47 -8.10
C LEU A 150 -1.94 4.98 -6.66
N ALA A 151 -1.10 5.92 -6.24
CA ALA A 151 -1.12 6.47 -4.89
C ALA A 151 -0.69 7.94 -4.88
N PRO A 152 -1.23 8.76 -3.95
CA PRO A 152 -0.77 10.13 -3.79
C PRO A 152 0.66 10.18 -3.22
N TRP A 153 1.35 11.30 -3.48
CA TRP A 153 2.64 11.61 -2.85
C TRP A 153 2.59 11.48 -1.34
N SER A 154 3.63 10.89 -0.76
CA SER A 154 3.75 10.76 0.68
C SER A 154 3.97 12.12 1.34
N LYS A 155 3.22 12.35 2.42
CA LYS A 155 3.43 13.54 3.27
C LYS A 155 4.82 13.59 3.90
N TYR A 156 5.55 12.47 3.94
CA TYR A 156 6.87 12.42 4.56
C TYR A 156 7.95 13.11 3.73
N LEU A 157 7.68 13.40 2.44
CA LEU A 157 8.57 14.19 1.57
C LEU A 157 8.29 15.70 1.57
N SER A 158 7.05 16.13 1.84
CA SER A 158 6.62 17.52 1.60
C SER A 158 5.72 18.11 2.69
N GLY A 159 5.40 17.33 3.72
CA GLY A 159 4.56 17.71 4.85
C GLY A 159 3.06 17.55 4.60
N LYS A 160 2.65 17.34 3.34
CA LYS A 160 1.25 17.19 2.94
C LYS A 160 1.09 16.06 1.93
N GLN A 161 0.14 15.15 2.17
CA GLN A 161 -0.11 14.05 1.24
C GLN A 161 -0.66 14.60 -0.09
N GLY A 162 -0.22 14.01 -1.20
CA GLY A 162 -0.56 14.45 -2.55
C GLY A 162 0.26 15.65 -3.05
N LEU A 163 1.05 16.30 -2.19
CA LEU A 163 1.94 17.38 -2.61
C LEU A 163 3.28 16.81 -3.07
N GLN A 164 3.58 16.97 -4.36
CA GLN A 164 4.89 16.65 -4.94
C GLN A 164 5.99 17.45 -4.21
N PRO A 165 7.16 16.85 -3.92
CA PRO A 165 8.30 17.60 -3.39
C PRO A 165 8.74 18.69 -4.38
N GLN A 166 9.29 19.79 -3.87
CA GLN A 166 9.74 20.93 -4.68
C GLN A 166 11.06 20.62 -5.41
N THR A 167 11.00 19.70 -6.37
CA THR A 167 12.13 19.24 -7.17
C THR A 167 11.63 18.77 -8.54
N ASN A 168 12.49 18.87 -9.56
CA ASN A 168 12.25 18.33 -10.90
C ASN A 168 12.85 16.93 -11.07
N ILE A 169 13.43 16.36 -10.02
CA ILE A 169 14.05 15.04 -10.01
C ILE A 169 13.05 14.04 -9.42
N ASP A 170 12.94 12.84 -10.01
CA ASP A 170 12.21 11.74 -9.37
C ASP A 170 12.97 11.31 -8.10
N PRO A 171 12.37 11.45 -6.91
CA PRO A 171 13.06 11.12 -5.66
C PRO A 171 13.50 9.66 -5.59
N LEU A 172 12.69 8.72 -6.08
CA LEU A 172 13.02 7.30 -5.96
C LEU A 172 14.15 6.89 -6.91
N GLU A 173 14.11 7.37 -8.16
CA GLU A 173 15.21 7.13 -9.11
C GLU A 173 16.52 7.66 -8.54
N TRP A 174 16.51 8.88 -8.00
CA TRP A 174 17.69 9.47 -7.39
C TRP A 174 18.21 8.67 -6.18
N LEU A 175 17.32 8.16 -5.32
CA LEU A 175 17.70 7.30 -4.20
C LEU A 175 18.38 6.02 -4.67
N ILE A 176 17.84 5.38 -5.71
CA ILE A 176 18.38 4.15 -6.30
C ILE A 176 19.77 4.41 -6.88
N GLU A 177 19.89 5.37 -7.81
CA GLU A 177 21.16 5.70 -8.47
C GLU A 177 22.24 6.08 -7.45
N THR A 178 21.88 6.86 -6.44
CA THR A 178 22.81 7.25 -5.37
C THR A 178 23.24 6.05 -4.55
N THR A 179 22.34 5.11 -4.26
CA THR A 179 22.65 3.88 -3.51
C THR A 179 23.62 3.00 -4.31
N HIS A 180 23.37 2.81 -5.60
CA HIS A 180 24.25 2.07 -6.50
C HIS A 180 25.62 2.73 -6.62
N ALA A 181 25.70 4.06 -6.65
CA ALA A 181 26.98 4.79 -6.66
C ALA A 181 27.80 4.55 -5.37
N TYR A 182 27.15 4.21 -4.25
CA TYR A 182 27.83 3.78 -3.03
C TYR A 182 28.22 2.30 -3.05
N GLY A 183 27.87 1.54 -4.09
CA GLY A 183 28.14 0.11 -4.21
C GLY A 183 27.26 -0.75 -3.31
N MET A 184 26.04 -0.29 -3.04
CA MET A 184 25.04 -0.98 -2.22
C MET A 184 23.81 -1.33 -3.08
N ASP A 185 23.12 -2.41 -2.72
CA ASP A 185 21.85 -2.78 -3.35
C ASP A 185 20.72 -1.90 -2.77
N PHE A 186 19.76 -1.52 -3.59
CA PHE A 186 18.55 -0.81 -3.20
C PHE A 186 17.34 -1.74 -3.23
N HIS A 187 16.74 -1.96 -2.07
CA HIS A 187 15.50 -2.73 -1.94
C HIS A 187 14.33 -1.80 -1.63
N ALA A 188 13.30 -1.80 -2.47
CA ALA A 188 12.07 -1.04 -2.25
C ALA A 188 11.18 -1.75 -1.22
N TRP A 189 10.95 -1.13 -0.07
CA TRP A 189 10.05 -1.62 0.96
C TRP A 189 8.67 -0.97 0.86
N ILE A 190 7.63 -1.80 0.82
CA ILE A 190 6.23 -1.35 0.84
C ILE A 190 5.47 -1.94 2.03
N ASN A 191 4.60 -1.13 2.63
CA ASN A 191 3.51 -1.62 3.49
C ASN A 191 2.29 -1.94 2.62
N PRO A 192 1.80 -3.20 2.58
CA PRO A 192 0.75 -3.55 1.65
C PRO A 192 -0.63 -3.05 2.09
N TYR A 193 -1.00 -3.24 3.35
CA TYR A 193 -2.41 -3.08 3.76
C TYR A 193 -2.67 -1.93 4.71
N ARG A 194 -1.67 -1.21 5.20
CA ARG A 194 -1.90 0.04 5.93
C ARG A 194 -2.36 1.12 4.95
N ALA A 195 -3.58 1.62 5.12
CA ALA A 195 -4.09 2.72 4.32
C ALA A 195 -3.87 4.06 5.00
N THR A 196 -3.98 4.12 6.34
CA THR A 196 -3.75 5.37 7.08
C THR A 196 -2.95 5.13 8.36
N MET A 197 -2.37 6.21 8.91
CA MET A 197 -1.68 6.18 10.21
C MET A 197 -2.60 6.54 11.37
N SER A 198 -3.78 7.11 11.11
CA SER A 198 -4.81 7.43 12.10
C SER A 198 -6.22 7.42 11.46
N MET A 199 -7.28 7.61 12.26
CA MET A 199 -8.65 7.81 11.78
C MET A 199 -8.92 9.22 11.25
N GLU A 200 -7.97 10.16 11.40
CA GLU A 200 -8.11 11.52 10.89
C GLU A 200 -7.86 11.53 9.37
N THR A 201 -8.86 11.98 8.63
CA THR A 201 -8.87 11.90 7.15
C THR A 201 -8.73 13.26 6.48
N LYS A 202 -8.85 14.38 7.20
CA LYS A 202 -8.75 15.73 6.61
C LYS A 202 -7.41 16.01 5.93
N GLY A 203 -6.35 15.32 6.36
CA GLY A 203 -5.01 15.45 5.79
C GLY A 203 -4.73 14.51 4.62
N LEU A 204 -5.68 13.65 4.22
CA LEU A 204 -5.52 12.76 3.08
C LEU A 204 -5.72 13.52 1.76
N SER A 205 -5.00 13.13 0.72
CA SER A 205 -5.26 13.61 -0.64
C SER A 205 -6.64 13.18 -1.12
N GLN A 206 -7.30 13.97 -1.97
CA GLN A 206 -8.56 13.55 -2.61
C GLN A 206 -8.38 12.35 -3.54
N ASP A 207 -7.16 12.14 -4.03
CA ASP A 207 -6.81 10.98 -4.87
C ASP A 207 -6.52 9.71 -4.06
N HIS A 208 -6.56 9.78 -2.72
CA HIS A 208 -6.33 8.61 -1.87
C HIS A 208 -7.51 7.63 -1.99
N ASP A 209 -7.21 6.31 -1.93
CA ASP A 209 -8.21 5.23 -1.94
C ASP A 209 -9.26 5.30 -0.83
N PHE A 210 -9.08 6.18 0.15
CA PHE A 210 -10.11 6.43 1.15
C PHE A 210 -11.31 7.14 0.53
N TYR A 211 -11.07 8.02 -0.44
CA TYR A 211 -12.11 8.76 -1.15
C TYR A 211 -12.50 8.10 -2.47
N THR A 212 -11.55 7.49 -3.18
CA THR A 212 -11.82 6.87 -4.49
C THR A 212 -12.34 5.43 -4.39
N HIS A 213 -11.95 4.70 -3.34
CA HIS A 213 -12.27 3.28 -3.14
C HIS A 213 -12.60 2.95 -1.67
N ARG A 214 -13.55 3.69 -1.08
CA ARG A 214 -13.85 3.59 0.35
C ARG A 214 -14.23 2.16 0.78
N GLU A 215 -14.85 1.40 -0.11
CA GLU A 215 -15.26 0.00 0.06
C GLU A 215 -14.07 -0.96 0.24
N TRP A 216 -12.86 -0.56 -0.15
CA TRP A 216 -11.65 -1.34 0.08
C TRP A 216 -11.16 -1.29 1.52
N LEU A 217 -11.61 -0.29 2.30
CA LEU A 217 -10.99 0.05 3.58
C LEU A 217 -11.83 -0.38 4.80
N ILE A 218 -11.20 -1.12 5.71
CA ILE A 218 -11.75 -1.52 7.00
C ILE A 218 -11.17 -0.62 8.10
N PRO A 219 -12.00 0.09 8.89
CA PRO A 219 -11.56 0.74 10.11
C PRO A 219 -11.21 -0.32 11.16
N TYR A 220 -10.00 -0.25 11.71
CA TYR A 220 -9.55 -1.16 12.76
C TYR A 220 -8.56 -0.47 13.71
N GLY A 221 -8.80 -0.60 15.02
CA GLY A 221 -8.13 0.24 16.02
C GLY A 221 -8.33 1.72 15.71
N ASN A 222 -7.21 2.44 15.59
CA ASN A 222 -7.19 3.86 15.24
C ASN A 222 -6.78 4.13 13.79
N LYS A 223 -6.90 3.18 12.86
CA LYS A 223 -6.48 3.34 11.45
C LYS A 223 -7.47 2.72 10.47
N TYR A 224 -7.27 3.01 9.19
CA TYR A 224 -7.86 2.29 8.08
C TYR A 224 -6.85 1.32 7.47
N TYR A 225 -7.33 0.14 7.11
CA TYR A 225 -6.55 -0.90 6.42
C TYR A 225 -7.27 -1.33 5.15
N TYR A 226 -6.52 -1.60 4.09
CA TYR A 226 -7.05 -2.31 2.93
C TYR A 226 -7.50 -3.70 3.33
N ASN A 227 -8.63 -4.17 2.79
CA ASN A 227 -9.19 -5.49 3.05
C ASN A 227 -8.53 -6.54 2.14
N PRO A 228 -7.62 -7.41 2.65
CA PRO A 228 -6.93 -8.39 1.81
C PRO A 228 -7.87 -9.44 1.20
N GLY A 229 -9.08 -9.56 1.75
CA GLY A 229 -10.13 -10.45 1.25
C GLY A 229 -10.74 -10.04 -0.09
N LEU A 230 -10.58 -8.78 -0.51
CA LEU A 230 -11.10 -8.28 -1.77
C LEU A 230 -10.11 -8.57 -2.92
N PRO A 231 -10.53 -9.23 -4.01
CA PRO A 231 -9.71 -9.39 -5.21
C PRO A 231 -9.15 -8.07 -5.75
N GLU A 232 -9.95 -7.01 -5.73
CA GLU A 232 -9.61 -5.67 -6.23
C GLU A 232 -8.45 -5.05 -5.43
N VAL A 233 -8.44 -5.24 -4.11
CA VAL A 233 -7.33 -4.81 -3.25
C VAL A 233 -6.04 -5.57 -3.57
N ARG A 234 -6.14 -6.88 -3.81
CA ARG A 234 -4.97 -7.69 -4.18
C ARG A 234 -4.44 -7.28 -5.54
N GLU A 235 -5.31 -7.02 -6.51
CA GLU A 235 -4.91 -6.55 -7.85
C GLU A 235 -4.30 -5.15 -7.80
N HIS A 236 -4.87 -4.22 -7.02
CA HIS A 236 -4.29 -2.89 -6.81
C HIS A 236 -2.87 -3.00 -6.22
N MET A 237 -2.68 -3.83 -5.20
CA MET A 237 -1.35 -4.03 -4.62
C MET A 237 -0.35 -4.66 -5.60
N LEU A 238 -0.81 -5.58 -6.45
CA LEU A 238 0.03 -6.11 -7.53
C LEU A 238 0.36 -5.04 -8.58
N ALA A 239 -0.57 -4.15 -8.90
CA ALA A 239 -0.32 -3.03 -9.80
C ALA A 239 0.74 -2.07 -9.22
N VAL A 240 0.69 -1.77 -7.92
CA VAL A 240 1.73 -0.97 -7.24
C VAL A 240 3.09 -1.65 -7.33
N VAL A 241 3.14 -2.95 -7.10
CA VAL A 241 4.39 -3.71 -7.21
C VAL A 241 4.90 -3.73 -8.66
N ARG A 242 4.03 -3.93 -9.65
CA ARG A 242 4.37 -3.87 -11.08
C ARG A 242 4.87 -2.49 -11.49
N GLU A 243 4.26 -1.42 -10.99
CA GLU A 243 4.71 -0.04 -11.25
C GLU A 243 6.15 0.14 -10.75
N LEU A 244 6.46 -0.35 -9.55
CA LEU A 244 7.82 -0.27 -9.00
C LEU A 244 8.83 -1.06 -9.86
N VAL A 245 8.60 -2.35 -10.10
CA VAL A 245 9.60 -3.20 -10.79
C VAL A 245 9.78 -2.86 -12.27
N ASN A 246 8.75 -2.34 -12.94
CA ASN A 246 8.83 -2.01 -14.36
C ASN A 246 9.38 -0.61 -14.62
N THR A 247 9.34 0.27 -13.61
CA THR A 247 9.75 1.67 -13.77
C THR A 247 11.14 1.92 -13.19
N TYR A 248 11.50 1.25 -12.11
CA TYR A 248 12.70 1.54 -11.33
C TYR A 248 13.66 0.36 -11.30
N GLN A 249 14.95 0.64 -11.39
CA GLN A 249 16.03 -0.35 -11.33
C GLN A 249 16.33 -0.80 -9.88
N ILE A 250 15.33 -1.36 -9.20
CA ILE A 250 15.48 -1.89 -7.83
C ILE A 250 16.14 -3.27 -7.84
N ASP A 251 16.94 -3.56 -6.83
CA ASP A 251 17.60 -4.87 -6.66
C ASP A 251 16.73 -5.86 -5.88
N GLY A 252 15.71 -5.34 -5.16
CA GLY A 252 14.79 -6.17 -4.41
C GLY A 252 13.51 -5.43 -4.02
N LEU A 253 12.47 -6.20 -3.74
CA LEU A 253 11.21 -5.73 -3.16
C LEU A 253 11.03 -6.37 -1.78
N HIS A 254 10.68 -5.56 -0.78
CA HIS A 254 10.43 -6.01 0.59
C HIS A 254 9.00 -5.70 1.04
N LEU A 255 8.34 -6.73 1.56
CA LEU A 255 7.14 -6.60 2.37
C LEU A 255 7.55 -6.74 3.83
N ASP A 256 7.17 -5.79 4.67
CA ASP A 256 7.38 -5.86 6.12
C ASP A 256 6.28 -6.71 6.80
N ASP A 257 6.24 -6.71 8.12
CA ASP A 257 5.41 -7.60 8.95
C ASP A 257 3.90 -7.27 9.00
N TYR A 258 3.48 -6.14 8.41
CA TYR A 258 2.09 -5.67 8.45
C TYR A 258 1.22 -6.28 7.35
N PHE A 259 0.64 -7.45 7.64
CA PHE A 259 -0.43 -8.06 6.85
C PHE A 259 -1.83 -7.70 7.40
N TYR A 260 -2.54 -8.65 8.01
CA TYR A 260 -3.69 -8.33 8.85
C TYR A 260 -3.21 -7.65 10.14
N PRO A 261 -3.93 -6.64 10.66
CA PRO A 261 -3.52 -5.96 11.89
C PRO A 261 -3.54 -6.90 13.09
N TYR A 262 -2.63 -6.65 14.04
CA TYR A 262 -2.59 -7.36 15.31
C TYR A 262 -3.93 -7.27 16.04
N LYS A 263 -4.37 -8.39 16.63
CA LYS A 263 -5.67 -8.46 17.31
C LYS A 263 -5.74 -7.47 18.47
N ILE A 264 -6.79 -6.65 18.46
CA ILE A 264 -7.21 -5.79 19.57
C ILE A 264 -8.35 -6.50 20.31
N GLU A 265 -8.27 -6.54 21.64
CA GLU A 265 -9.29 -7.16 22.47
C GLU A 265 -10.67 -6.56 22.17
N LYS A 266 -11.69 -7.41 22.05
CA LYS A 266 -13.09 -7.02 21.77
C LYS A 266 -13.31 -6.29 20.44
N GLN A 267 -12.34 -6.31 19.52
CA GLN A 267 -12.49 -5.76 18.17
C GLN A 267 -12.23 -6.81 17.09
N SER A 268 -13.22 -7.07 16.25
CA SER A 268 -13.05 -7.90 15.05
C SER A 268 -12.59 -7.05 13.86
N PHE A 269 -11.73 -7.63 13.03
CA PHE A 269 -11.45 -7.10 11.69
C PHE A 269 -12.67 -7.43 10.81
N LYS A 270 -13.41 -6.39 10.40
CA LYS A 270 -14.75 -6.51 9.82
C LYS A 270 -14.75 -6.90 8.33
N ASP A 271 -14.22 -8.08 8.04
CA ASP A 271 -14.15 -8.67 6.69
C ASP A 271 -15.21 -9.77 6.46
N GLU A 272 -16.27 -9.81 7.27
CA GLU A 272 -17.27 -10.88 7.22
C GLU A 272 -18.01 -10.91 5.88
N THR A 273 -18.25 -9.74 5.27
CA THR A 273 -18.87 -9.64 3.95
C THR A 273 -17.98 -10.23 2.87
N SER A 274 -16.69 -9.88 2.82
CA SER A 274 -15.76 -10.44 1.85
C SER A 274 -15.52 -11.93 2.11
N TYR A 275 -15.50 -12.36 3.37
CA TYR A 275 -15.42 -13.78 3.71
C TYR A 275 -16.64 -14.57 3.22
N ARG A 276 -17.86 -14.04 3.36
CA ARG A 276 -19.06 -14.73 2.86
C ARG A 276 -19.05 -14.91 1.34
N VAL A 277 -18.47 -13.96 0.61
CA VAL A 277 -18.41 -14.00 -0.87
C VAL A 277 -17.24 -14.84 -1.37
N TYR A 278 -16.05 -14.66 -0.78
CA TYR A 278 -14.78 -15.21 -1.30
C TYR A 278 -14.16 -16.30 -0.42
N GLY A 279 -14.77 -16.62 0.72
CA GLY A 279 -14.25 -17.58 1.71
C GLY A 279 -14.27 -19.04 1.27
N ALA A 280 -15.19 -19.38 0.35
CA ALA A 280 -15.44 -20.76 -0.08
C ALA A 280 -15.62 -21.70 1.14
N ALA A 281 -15.02 -22.89 1.09
CA ALA A 281 -15.09 -23.88 2.18
C ALA A 281 -14.00 -23.70 3.27
N MET A 282 -13.20 -22.64 3.20
CA MET A 282 -12.09 -22.42 4.16
C MET A 282 -12.61 -21.90 5.49
N SER A 283 -11.92 -22.24 6.58
CA SER A 283 -12.10 -21.50 7.85
C SER A 283 -11.71 -20.03 7.65
N LEU A 284 -12.29 -19.11 8.43
CA LEU A 284 -11.92 -17.69 8.36
C LEU A 284 -10.40 -17.48 8.52
N GLY A 285 -9.76 -18.25 9.40
CA GLY A 285 -8.31 -18.18 9.60
C GLY A 285 -7.50 -18.64 8.38
N ASP A 286 -7.91 -19.75 7.75
CA ASP A 286 -7.24 -20.24 6.54
C ASP A 286 -7.45 -19.31 5.36
N TRP A 287 -8.66 -18.78 5.20
CA TRP A 287 -8.97 -17.82 4.14
C TRP A 287 -8.15 -16.53 4.28
N ARG A 288 -8.03 -15.97 5.48
CA ARG A 288 -7.18 -14.79 5.73
C ARG A 288 -5.71 -15.08 5.41
N ARG A 289 -5.18 -16.24 5.78
CA ARG A 289 -3.82 -16.67 5.39
C ARG A 289 -3.68 -16.81 3.89
N GLN A 290 -4.66 -17.41 3.23
CA GLN A 290 -4.64 -17.58 1.79
C GLN A 290 -4.64 -16.25 1.05
N ASN A 291 -5.37 -15.23 1.53
CA ASN A 291 -5.36 -13.90 0.93
C ASN A 291 -3.94 -13.28 0.92
N VAL A 292 -3.19 -13.47 2.01
CA VAL A 292 -1.79 -13.02 2.11
C VAL A 292 -0.89 -13.85 1.21
N ASN A 293 -1.01 -15.18 1.25
CA ASN A 293 -0.22 -16.09 0.42
C ASN A 293 -0.39 -15.79 -1.07
N SER A 294 -1.61 -15.48 -1.50
CA SER A 294 -1.90 -15.14 -2.89
C SER A 294 -1.19 -13.85 -3.32
N LEU A 295 -1.13 -12.82 -2.47
CA LEU A 295 -0.36 -11.61 -2.79
C LEU A 295 1.12 -11.95 -2.96
N ILE A 296 1.73 -12.66 -2.00
CA ILE A 296 3.15 -13.02 -2.03
C ILE A 296 3.47 -13.89 -3.26
N ALA A 297 2.67 -14.92 -3.51
CA ALA A 297 2.88 -15.84 -4.61
C ALA A 297 2.79 -15.16 -5.97
N VAL A 298 1.80 -14.28 -6.17
CA VAL A 298 1.65 -13.57 -7.46
C VAL A 298 2.75 -12.53 -7.64
N SER A 299 3.17 -11.83 -6.58
CA SER A 299 4.35 -10.95 -6.63
C SER A 299 5.63 -11.70 -6.99
N TYR A 300 5.78 -12.98 -6.65
CA TYR A 300 6.97 -13.75 -7.02
C TYR A 300 6.93 -14.31 -8.45
N THR A 301 5.75 -14.61 -8.98
CA THR A 301 5.59 -15.40 -10.22
C THR A 301 5.27 -14.58 -11.46
N HIS A 302 4.81 -13.34 -11.30
CA HIS A 302 4.30 -12.49 -12.39
C HIS A 302 4.98 -11.12 -12.48
N LEU A 303 6.15 -11.00 -11.85
CA LEU A 303 7.12 -9.91 -12.03
C LEU A 303 8.34 -10.50 -12.73
#